data_AF-A0A4W5MK08-F1
#
_entry.id   AF-A0A4W5MK08-F1
#
_cell.length_a   1.000
_cell.length_b   1.000
_cell.length_c   1.000
_cell.angle_alpha   90.00
_cell.angle_beta   90.00
_cell.angle_gamma   90.00
#
_symmetry.space_group_name_H-M   'P 1'
#
loop_
_entity.id
_entity.type
_entity.pdbx_description
1 polymer ?
#
loop_
_entity_poly.entity_id
_entity_poly.type
_entity_poly.pdbx_seq_one_letter_code
_entity_poly.pdbx_strand_id
1 'polypeptide(L)'
;MYVLSLLSFQNVYYTSAQQLHVGVLSPTIDDDDNKCLVDVNSRPRLIECSYATAKRMKLHWIFTQGGSIQNRKSKRCLELVASNDNEFGYQLALQKCTGQKWSITNMMPGSAL
;
A
#
# COMPACT_ATOMS: atom_id res chain seq x y z
N MET A 1 0.30 23.36 18.84
CA MET A 1 1.45 22.77 19.55
C MET A 1 1.18 21.29 19.72
N TYR A 2 2.16 20.46 19.35
CA TYR A 2 2.16 19.00 19.16
C TYR A 2 1.05 18.20 19.84
N VAL A 3 0.18 17.60 19.01
CA VAL A 3 -0.56 16.40 19.40
C VAL A 3 0.32 15.21 19.02
N LEU A 4 1.20 14.84 19.95
CA LEU A 4 1.81 13.51 19.98
C LEU A 4 0.71 12.53 20.40
N SER A 5 -0.26 12.29 19.51
CA SER A 5 -1.16 11.16 19.66
C SER A 5 -0.38 9.92 19.28
N LEU A 6 -0.61 8.87 20.06
CA LEU A 6 -0.08 7.52 19.95
C LEU A 6 -0.58 6.86 18.66
N LEU A 7 -0.22 7.45 17.51
CA LEU A 7 -0.61 7.00 16.18
C LEU A 7 0.07 5.66 15.98
N SER A 8 -0.72 4.59 16.04
CA SER A 8 -0.39 3.28 15.47
C SER A 8 0.35 3.51 14.15
N PHE A 9 1.67 3.39 14.14
CA PHE A 9 2.45 3.37 12.91
C PHE A 9 1.89 2.19 12.13
N GLN A 10 1.02 2.46 11.16
CA GLN A 10 0.58 1.42 10.25
C GLN A 10 1.75 1.17 9.31
N ASN A 11 2.62 0.26 9.72
CA ASN A 11 3.74 -0.15 8.91
C ASN A 11 3.21 -0.73 7.60
N VAL A 12 3.89 -0.37 6.51
CA VAL A 12 3.56 -0.87 5.17
C VAL A 12 4.67 -1.80 4.74
N TYR A 13 4.29 -3.00 4.32
CA TYR A 13 5.22 -4.04 3.90
C TYR A 13 4.93 -4.43 2.46
N TYR A 14 5.96 -4.35 1.61
CA TYR A 14 5.91 -4.89 0.26
C TYR A 14 6.45 -6.31 0.26
N THR A 15 5.61 -7.26 -0.12
CA THR A 15 5.95 -8.70 -0.05
C THR A 15 6.47 -9.23 -1.38
N SER A 16 7.12 -10.40 -1.35
CA SER A 16 7.55 -11.12 -2.57
C SER A 16 6.39 -11.51 -3.48
N ALA A 17 5.18 -11.64 -2.93
CA ALA A 17 3.94 -11.81 -3.68
C ALA A 17 3.49 -10.53 -4.41
N GLN A 18 4.28 -9.44 -4.36
CA GLN A 18 3.98 -8.15 -4.97
C GLN A 18 2.73 -7.49 -4.37
N GLN A 19 2.52 -7.65 -3.07
CA GLN A 19 1.37 -7.09 -2.35
C GLN A 19 1.86 -6.04 -1.35
N LEU A 20 1.05 -5.00 -1.14
CA LEU A 20 1.30 -4.00 -0.10
C LEU A 20 0.38 -4.30 1.08
N HIS A 21 0.98 -4.79 2.16
CA HIS A 21 0.32 -5.10 3.42
C HIS A 21 0.43 -3.90 4.35
N VAL A 22 -0.63 -3.60 5.10
CA VAL A 22 -0.70 -2.46 6.02
C VAL A 22 -1.18 -2.96 7.37
N GLY A 23 -0.38 -2.74 8.41
CA GLY A 23 -0.70 -3.19 9.76
C GLY A 23 0.54 -3.44 10.61
N VAL A 24 0.35 -4.15 11.71
CA VAL A 24 1.46 -4.63 12.55
C VAL A 24 1.84 -6.03 12.07
N LEU A 25 3.13 -6.34 11.96
CA LEU A 25 3.57 -7.73 11.84
C LEU A 25 3.70 -8.31 13.25
N SER A 26 2.75 -9.14 13.67
CA SER A 26 2.83 -9.89 14.91
C SER A 26 2.61 -11.38 14.62
N PRO A 27 3.36 -12.29 15.26
CA PRO A 27 3.09 -13.73 15.17
C PRO A 27 1.74 -14.13 15.80
N THR A 28 1.09 -13.21 16.54
CA THR A 28 -0.22 -13.42 17.17
C THR A 28 -1.37 -12.78 16.39
N ILE A 29 -1.11 -12.21 15.22
CA ILE A 29 -2.13 -11.63 14.34
C ILE A 29 -2.69 -12.77 13.50
N ASP A 30 -4.00 -13.00 13.63
CA ASP A 30 -4.72 -13.93 12.77
C ASP A 30 -4.78 -13.35 11.34
N ASP A 31 -4.84 -14.22 10.32
CA ASP A 31 -4.79 -13.81 8.90
C ASP A 31 -5.84 -12.74 8.50
N ASP A 32 -6.95 -12.66 9.25
CA ASP A 32 -8.08 -11.74 9.02
C ASP A 32 -7.75 -10.27 9.37
N ASP A 33 -6.72 -10.04 10.18
CA ASP A 33 -6.27 -8.72 10.59
C ASP A 33 -5.31 -8.09 9.57
N ASN A 34 -4.72 -8.89 8.68
CA ASN A 34 -3.84 -8.40 7.62
C ASN A 34 -4.65 -7.69 6.54
N LYS A 35 -4.49 -6.37 6.44
CA LYS A 35 -5.09 -5.57 5.37
C LYS A 35 -4.11 -5.35 4.23
N CYS A 36 -4.58 -5.60 3.02
CA CYS A 36 -3.86 -5.34 1.77
C CYS A 36 -4.38 -4.06 1.11
N LEU A 37 -3.48 -3.33 0.47
CA LEU A 37 -3.86 -2.23 -0.43
C LEU A 37 -4.43 -2.81 -1.72
N VAL A 38 -5.65 -2.41 -2.05
CA VAL A 38 -6.39 -2.89 -3.22
C VAL A 38 -6.91 -1.72 -4.03
N ASP A 39 -6.77 -1.80 -5.35
CA ASP A 39 -7.51 -0.92 -6.27
C ASP A 39 -8.97 -1.39 -6.36
N VAL A 40 -9.87 -0.61 -5.75
CA VAL A 40 -11.32 -0.80 -5.83
C VAL A 40 -11.90 0.38 -6.58
N ASN A 41 -12.39 0.13 -7.80
CA ASN A 41 -12.99 1.16 -8.65
C ASN A 41 -12.12 2.42 -8.77
N SER A 42 -10.81 2.24 -8.93
CA SER A 42 -9.84 3.33 -9.06
C SER A 42 -9.61 4.14 -7.78
N ARG A 43 -9.91 3.55 -6.64
CA ARG A 43 -9.63 4.15 -5.33
C ARG A 43 -8.79 3.18 -4.52
N PRO A 44 -7.72 3.65 -3.86
CA PRO A 44 -6.95 2.81 -2.95
C PRO A 44 -7.80 2.48 -1.72
N ARG A 45 -7.94 1.21 -1.39
CA ARG A 45 -8.68 0.73 -0.21
C ARG A 45 -7.90 -0.33 0.53
N LEU A 46 -8.05 -0.36 1.85
CA LEU A 46 -7.58 -1.46 2.69
C LEU A 46 -8.67 -2.52 2.77
N ILE A 47 -8.35 -3.73 2.35
CA ILE A 47 -9.24 -4.90 2.37
C ILE A 47 -8.45 -6.06 2.95
N GLU A 48 -9.12 -6.95 3.68
CA GLU A 48 -8.53 -8.20 4.15
C GLU A 48 -7.85 -8.97 2.99
N CYS A 49 -6.60 -9.37 3.20
CA CYS A 49 -5.76 -9.95 2.15
C CYS A 49 -6.30 -11.28 1.60
N SER A 50 -6.78 -12.16 2.48
CA SER A 50 -7.40 -13.46 2.14
C SER A 50 -8.66 -13.26 1.28
N TYR A 51 -9.57 -12.37 1.69
CA TYR A 51 -10.78 -12.02 0.94
C TYR A 51 -10.43 -11.41 -0.42
N ALA A 52 -9.50 -10.45 -0.46
CA ALA A 52 -9.06 -9.82 -1.70
C ALA A 52 -8.46 -10.84 -2.68
N THR A 53 -7.71 -11.82 -2.16
CA THR A 53 -7.12 -12.91 -2.93
C THR A 53 -8.21 -13.85 -3.47
N ALA A 54 -9.12 -14.32 -2.61
CA ALA A 54 -10.22 -15.20 -2.97
C ALA A 54 -11.13 -14.57 -4.04
N LYS A 55 -11.40 -13.26 -3.94
CA LYS A 55 -12.19 -12.50 -4.92
C LYS A 55 -11.38 -12.01 -6.13
N ARG A 56 -10.09 -12.36 -6.24
CA ARG A 56 -9.20 -11.97 -7.33
C ARG A 56 -9.19 -10.46 -7.59
N MET A 57 -9.19 -9.69 -6.50
CA MET A 57 -9.19 -8.24 -6.55
C MET A 57 -7.84 -7.71 -7.07
N LYS A 58 -7.75 -6.40 -7.30
CA LYS A 58 -6.55 -5.75 -7.83
C LYS A 58 -5.54 -5.43 -6.72
N LEU A 59 -5.04 -6.44 -6.02
CA LEU A 59 -4.13 -6.28 -4.88
C LEU A 59 -2.62 -6.40 -5.20
N HIS A 60 -2.27 -6.62 -6.47
CA HIS A 60 -0.89 -6.81 -6.90
C HIS A 60 -0.29 -5.53 -7.49
N TRP A 61 0.90 -5.16 -7.02
CA TRP A 61 1.60 -3.91 -7.29
C TRP A 61 3.01 -4.16 -7.78
N ILE A 62 3.37 -3.56 -8.91
CA ILE A 62 4.73 -3.51 -9.44
C ILE A 62 5.44 -2.36 -8.73
N PHE A 63 6.57 -2.65 -8.10
CA PHE A 63 7.37 -1.66 -7.38
C PHE A 63 8.87 -1.98 -7.49
N THR A 64 9.67 -0.92 -7.61
CA THR A 64 11.13 -0.92 -7.47
C THR A 64 11.54 0.31 -6.68
N GLN A 65 12.63 0.24 -5.93
CA GLN A 65 13.11 1.39 -5.15
C GLN A 65 13.34 2.63 -6.03
N GLY A 66 12.86 3.78 -5.56
CA GLY A 66 12.90 5.03 -6.31
C GLY A 66 12.04 5.05 -7.57
N GLY A 67 11.17 4.06 -7.77
CA GLY A 67 10.24 3.94 -8.89
C GLY A 67 8.80 4.21 -8.49
N SER A 68 7.89 4.04 -9.45
CA SER A 68 6.44 4.12 -9.20
C SER A 68 5.91 2.87 -8.51
N ILE A 69 4.83 3.01 -7.75
CA ILE A 69 4.01 1.88 -7.30
C ILE A 69 2.84 1.76 -8.28
N GLN A 70 2.85 0.74 -9.15
CA GLN A 70 1.84 0.57 -10.20
C GLN A 70 0.99 -0.67 -9.99
N ASN A 71 -0.34 -0.55 -10.05
CA ASN A 71 -1.21 -1.72 -10.01
C ASN A 71 -1.03 -2.58 -11.27
N ARG A 72 -0.75 -3.88 -11.09
CA ARG A 72 -0.46 -4.79 -12.21
C ARG A 72 -1.63 -4.92 -13.19
N LYS A 73 -2.87 -4.87 -12.68
CA LYS A 73 -4.10 -5.10 -13.47
C LYS A 73 -4.69 -3.82 -14.04
N SER A 74 -4.85 -2.75 -13.25
CA SER A 74 -5.42 -1.49 -13.75
C SER A 74 -4.42 -0.56 -14.43
N LYS A 75 -3.11 -0.83 -14.29
CA LYS A 75 -2.00 -0.01 -14.82
C LYS A 75 -1.94 1.40 -14.24
N ARG A 76 -2.72 1.70 -13.20
CA ARG A 76 -2.69 2.99 -12.49
C ARG A 76 -1.57 3.01 -11.47
N CYS A 77 -1.01 4.19 -11.24
CA CYS A 77 -0.02 4.40 -10.20
C CYS A 77 -0.67 4.93 -8.93
N LEU A 78 -0.11 4.52 -7.79
CA LEU A 78 -0.37 5.12 -6.50
C LEU A 78 0.42 6.43 -6.41
N GLU A 79 -0.30 7.53 -6.24
CA GLU A 79 0.22 8.88 -6.36
C GLU A 79 -0.29 9.71 -5.18
N LEU A 80 0.60 10.49 -4.57
CA LEU A 80 0.25 11.55 -3.65
C LEU A 80 -0.22 12.75 -4.46
N VAL A 81 -1.46 13.17 -4.24
CA VAL A 81 -2.08 14.32 -4.92
C VAL A 81 -2.51 15.35 -3.89
N ALA A 82 -2.42 16.64 -4.24
CA ALA A 82 -2.96 17.71 -3.42
C ALA A 82 -4.48 17.53 -3.30
N SER A 83 -5.02 17.78 -2.11
CA SER A 83 -6.43 17.68 -1.80
C SER A 83 -6.83 18.79 -0.84
N ASN A 84 -7.77 19.62 -1.26
CA ASN A 84 -8.32 20.68 -0.40
C ASN A 84 -9.36 20.14 0.60
N ASP A 85 -9.78 18.88 0.42
CA ASP A 85 -10.83 18.24 1.21
C ASP A 85 -10.30 17.52 2.46
N ASN A 86 -8.97 17.46 2.64
CA ASN A 86 -8.32 16.76 3.74
C ASN A 86 -7.51 17.74 4.59
N GLU A 87 -7.51 17.59 5.91
CA GLU A 87 -6.81 18.48 6.86
C GLU A 87 -5.29 18.59 6.56
N PHE A 88 -4.73 17.57 5.92
CA PHE A 88 -3.31 17.46 5.59
C PHE A 88 -2.94 18.00 4.20
N GLY A 89 -3.90 18.48 3.41
CA GLY A 89 -3.64 19.07 2.08
C GLY A 89 -3.25 18.08 0.98
N TYR A 90 -3.12 16.79 1.30
CA TYR A 90 -2.76 15.73 0.36
C TYR A 90 -3.55 14.45 0.63
N GLN A 91 -3.67 13.60 -0.40
CA GLN A 91 -4.26 12.27 -0.30
C GLN A 91 -3.61 11.29 -1.28
N LEU A 92 -3.70 10.00 -0.99
CA LEU A 92 -3.34 8.95 -1.94
C LEU A 92 -4.46 8.74 -2.96
N ALA A 93 -4.09 8.72 -4.24
CA ALA A 93 -5.00 8.47 -5.35
C ALA A 93 -4.44 7.45 -6.33
N LEU A 94 -5.33 6.81 -7.09
CA LEU A 94 -4.97 5.93 -8.20
C LEU A 94 -5.27 6.61 -9.53
N GLN A 95 -4.23 7.04 -10.23
CA GLN A 95 -4.33 7.80 -11.47
C GLN A 95 -3.32 7.33 -12.52
N LYS A 96 -3.25 8.04 -13.66
CA LYS A 96 -2.19 7.84 -14.64
C LYS A 96 -0.84 8.15 -13.99
N CYS A 97 0.16 7.33 -14.28
CA CYS A 97 1.49 7.48 -13.72
C CYS A 97 2.11 8.81 -14.13
N THR A 98 2.51 9.62 -13.15
CA THR A 98 3.10 10.95 -13.36
C THR A 98 4.62 10.94 -13.27
N GLY A 99 5.21 9.78 -12.94
CA GLY A 99 6.64 9.64 -12.65
C GLY A 99 6.99 9.85 -11.18
N GLN A 100 5.99 9.91 -10.29
CA GLN A 100 6.22 9.96 -8.85
C GLN A 100 6.99 8.74 -8.37
N LYS A 101 7.93 8.99 -7.47
CA LYS A 101 8.90 8.01 -6.97
C LYS A 101 8.63 7.69 -5.52
N TRP A 102 8.65 6.41 -5.20
CA TRP A 102 8.44 5.87 -3.86
C TRP A 102 9.67 5.08 -3.42
N SER A 103 9.93 5.10 -2.12
CA SER A 103 10.97 4.28 -1.49
C SER A 103 10.40 3.62 -0.24
N ILE A 104 10.66 2.33 -0.08
CA ILE A 104 10.28 1.56 1.12
C ILE A 104 11.55 1.27 1.90
N THR A 105 11.58 1.65 3.17
CA THR A 105 12.72 1.45 4.07
C THR A 105 12.74 0.02 4.64
N ASN A 106 13.83 -0.36 5.33
CA ASN A 106 13.97 -1.65 6.02
C ASN A 106 13.74 -2.86 5.11
N MET A 107 14.36 -2.85 3.93
CA MET A 107 14.30 -3.98 3.01
C MET A 107 15.00 -5.21 3.60
N MET A 108 14.30 -6.34 3.61
CA MET A 108 14.94 -7.63 3.81
C MET A 108 15.49 -8.10 2.46
N PRO A 109 16.81 -8.38 2.34
CA PRO A 109 17.35 -8.98 1.13
C PRO A 109 16.68 -10.34 0.93
N GLY A 110 15.95 -10.51 -0.18
CA GLY A 110 15.37 -11.79 -0.52
C GLY A 110 16.47 -12.83 -0.66
N SER A 111 16.33 -13.96 0.02
CA SER A 111 17.18 -15.13 -0.20
C SER A 111 17.06 -15.51 -1.68
N ALA A 112 18.09 -15.18 -2.47
CA ALA A 112 18.29 -15.81 -3.75
C ALA A 112 18.55 -17.29 -3.44
N LEU A 113 17.59 -18.15 -3.78
CA LEU A 113 17.82 -19.59 -3.86
C LEU A 113 18.83 -19.88 -4.97
#